data_AF-A0A410W9A9-F1
#
_entry.id   AF-A0A410W9A9-F1
#
_cell.length_a   1.000
_cell.length_b   1.000
_cell.length_c   1.000
_cell.angle_alpha   90.00
_cell.angle_beta   90.00
_cell.angle_gamma   90.00
#
_symmetry.space_group_name_H-M   'P 1'
#
loop_
_entity.id
_entity.type
_entity.pdbx_description
1 polymer ?
#
loop_
_entity_poly.entity_id
_entity_poly.type
_entity_poly.pdbx_seq_one_letter_code
_entity_poly.pdbx_strand_id
1 'polypeptide(L)'
;MSNNEIPDRASDFDDIPTYGADKTTKDNDVYRRAGRVAPQKIEPQSAKDPEATTVFEEPKVDRSAPLASDAPANYEPSSYADEDYAPTGATPVAPATAVYADPNAQVLSDEQVEQVAAVGAAEGAKRGTIDFGLLLLRVVLAAWLLYDSITVFFGVGDRSLGALESDFGAYANPNLLSIVLPTLELAAGVFLLFGLLTPIAAALATVATSFMFLHQVFLANGEAFASVKNTLFLSGLLAALSVVVQFTGPGIISLDTSRSWARRPLASSWFFVLAAIAGAVALWWFGAAVNPIQR
;
A
#
# COMPACT_ATOMS: atom_id res chain seq x y z
N MET A 1 -2.34 -78.65 58.34
CA MET A 1 -2.28 -77.28 58.89
C MET A 1 -0.86 -76.74 58.65
N SER A 2 -0.82 -75.50 58.16
CA SER A 2 0.31 -74.56 57.94
C SER A 2 1.48 -74.99 57.04
N ASN A 3 1.35 -74.59 55.76
CA ASN A 3 2.45 -74.21 54.88
C ASN A 3 3.22 -73.03 55.50
N ASN A 4 4.55 -73.06 55.41
CA ASN A 4 5.38 -71.89 55.67
C ASN A 4 5.90 -71.38 54.31
N GLU A 5 5.40 -70.20 53.94
CA GLU A 5 5.69 -69.49 52.70
C GLU A 5 7.10 -68.90 52.74
N ILE A 6 7.94 -69.29 51.77
CA ILE A 6 9.08 -68.51 51.32
C ILE A 6 8.94 -68.48 49.79
N PRO A 7 8.41 -67.39 49.19
CA PRO A 7 8.42 -67.25 47.75
C PRO A 7 9.85 -66.92 47.31
N ASP A 8 10.53 -67.93 46.75
CA ASP A 8 11.87 -67.79 46.22
C ASP A 8 11.81 -67.66 44.68
N ARG A 9 12.56 -66.66 44.19
CA ARG A 9 12.98 -66.34 42.82
C ARG A 9 12.04 -65.61 41.84
N ALA A 10 12.41 -64.34 41.65
CA ALA A 10 12.37 -63.65 40.36
C ALA A 10 13.22 -64.40 39.33
N SER A 11 12.57 -65.13 38.42
CA SER A 11 13.21 -65.68 37.22
C SER A 11 12.31 -65.65 35.99
N ASP A 12 11.23 -64.86 36.02
CA ASP A 12 10.31 -64.74 34.91
C ASP A 12 10.42 -63.32 34.33
N PHE A 13 11.31 -63.17 33.35
CA PHE A 13 11.50 -61.95 32.58
C PHE A 13 10.94 -62.12 31.15
N ASP A 14 9.86 -62.89 31.00
CA ASP A 14 9.26 -63.17 29.69
C ASP A 14 8.41 -62.01 29.13
N ASP A 15 8.18 -60.94 29.90
CA ASP A 15 7.39 -59.77 29.48
C ASP A 15 8.24 -58.50 29.28
N ILE A 16 9.26 -58.58 28.41
CA ILE A 16 9.92 -57.39 27.87
C ILE A 16 9.60 -57.32 26.37
N PRO A 17 8.80 -56.33 25.90
CA PRO A 17 8.55 -56.14 24.48
C PRO A 17 9.86 -55.82 23.75
N THR A 18 10.45 -56.80 23.09
CA THR A 18 11.60 -56.59 22.22
C THR A 18 11.09 -55.93 20.93
N TYR A 19 11.47 -54.68 20.68
CA TYR A 19 11.36 -54.06 19.35
C TYR A 19 12.47 -54.60 18.43
N GLY A 20 12.47 -55.93 18.26
CA GLY A 20 13.27 -56.65 17.29
C GLY A 20 12.43 -56.91 16.05
N ALA A 21 12.88 -56.39 14.92
CA ALA A 21 12.19 -56.45 13.63
C ALA A 21 11.99 -57.90 13.17
N ASP A 22 10.81 -58.47 13.45
CA ASP A 22 10.42 -59.75 12.89
C ASP A 22 9.76 -59.57 11.52
N LYS A 23 10.29 -60.31 10.55
CA LYS A 23 10.07 -60.16 9.11
C LYS A 23 8.82 -60.89 8.66
N THR A 24 7.63 -60.51 9.13
CA THR A 24 6.38 -61.00 8.51
C THR A 24 5.21 -60.06 8.76
N THR A 25 5.09 -58.98 7.97
CA THR A 25 3.78 -58.38 7.61
C THR A 25 3.97 -57.34 6.53
N LYS A 26 3.34 -57.57 5.38
CA LYS A 26 3.45 -56.78 4.15
C LYS A 26 2.66 -55.46 4.15
N ASP A 27 2.33 -54.88 5.31
CA ASP A 27 1.44 -53.70 5.33
C ASP A 27 1.65 -52.74 6.50
N ASN A 28 2.89 -52.30 6.70
CA ASN A 28 3.22 -51.18 7.59
C ASN A 28 3.88 -50.03 6.81
N ASP A 29 3.21 -49.59 5.75
CA ASP A 29 3.65 -48.44 4.98
C ASP A 29 3.23 -47.13 5.70
N VAL A 30 4.21 -46.43 6.25
CA VAL A 30 4.02 -45.21 7.07
C VAL A 30 3.25 -44.13 6.31
N TYR A 31 3.40 -44.09 4.97
CA TYR A 31 2.75 -43.10 4.11
C TYR A 31 1.23 -43.34 3.99
N ARG A 32 0.79 -44.61 3.96
CA ARG A 32 -0.64 -44.96 3.92
C ARG A 32 -1.39 -44.57 5.18
N ARG A 33 -0.73 -44.64 6.35
CA ARG A 33 -1.34 -44.30 7.65
C ARG A 33 -1.68 -42.81 7.76
N ALA A 34 -0.98 -41.95 6.99
CA ALA A 34 -1.20 -40.50 6.95
C ALA A 34 -2.06 -40.04 5.75
N GLY A 35 -2.61 -40.96 4.95
CA GLY A 35 -3.38 -40.63 3.75
C GLY A 35 -2.55 -39.98 2.64
N ARG A 36 -1.22 -40.19 2.64
CA ARG A 36 -0.30 -39.61 1.65
C ARG A 36 0.33 -40.69 0.78
N VAL A 37 0.63 -40.34 -0.46
CA VAL A 37 1.33 -41.23 -1.39
C VAL A 37 2.83 -41.18 -1.10
N ALA A 38 3.51 -42.33 -1.10
CA ALA A 38 4.96 -42.41 -0.90
C ALA A 38 5.71 -41.69 -2.04
N PRO A 39 6.85 -41.02 -1.76
CA PRO A 39 7.62 -40.33 -2.78
C PRO A 39 8.13 -41.31 -3.86
N GLN A 40 7.91 -40.99 -5.14
CA GLN A 40 8.50 -41.75 -6.25
C GLN A 40 9.83 -41.13 -6.68
N LYS A 41 10.84 -41.98 -6.85
CA LYS A 41 12.12 -41.60 -7.45
C LYS A 41 11.95 -41.53 -8.97
N ILE A 42 12.10 -40.34 -9.53
CA ILE A 42 12.17 -40.15 -10.99
C ILE A 42 13.62 -40.37 -11.39
N GLU A 43 13.91 -41.46 -12.10
CA GLU A 43 15.23 -41.64 -12.70
C GLU A 43 15.32 -40.80 -13.98
N PRO A 44 16.44 -40.10 -14.22
CA PRO A 44 16.63 -39.37 -15.47
C PRO A 44 16.57 -40.37 -16.62
N GLN A 45 15.58 -40.21 -17.51
CA GLN A 45 15.52 -40.98 -18.74
C GLN A 45 16.79 -40.69 -19.54
N SER A 46 17.62 -41.72 -19.67
CA SER A 46 18.74 -41.71 -20.59
C SER A 46 18.19 -41.42 -21.99
N ALA A 47 18.62 -40.31 -22.57
CA ALA A 47 18.21 -39.83 -23.87
C ALA A 47 18.35 -40.96 -24.90
N LYS A 48 17.21 -41.50 -25.31
CA LYS A 48 17.11 -42.36 -26.49
C LYS A 48 16.18 -41.63 -27.45
N ASP A 49 16.78 -41.30 -28.58
CA ASP A 49 16.29 -40.54 -29.73
C ASP A 49 16.46 -39.01 -29.65
N PRO A 50 17.35 -38.42 -30.48
CA PRO A 50 17.48 -36.99 -30.59
C PRO A 50 16.32 -36.48 -31.45
N GLU A 51 15.16 -36.25 -30.84
CA GLU A 51 14.17 -35.38 -31.46
C GLU A 51 14.77 -33.97 -31.55
N ALA A 52 14.80 -33.48 -32.77
CA ALA A 52 15.49 -32.27 -33.19
C ALA A 52 15.21 -31.09 -32.27
N THR A 53 16.26 -30.51 -31.71
CA THR A 53 16.20 -29.15 -31.18
C THR A 53 15.96 -28.24 -32.39
N THR A 54 14.73 -27.77 -32.58
CA THR A 54 14.46 -26.74 -33.58
C THR A 54 15.14 -25.46 -33.11
N VAL A 55 16.26 -25.14 -33.74
CA VAL A 55 16.85 -23.79 -33.68
C VAL A 55 15.79 -22.85 -34.25
N PHE A 56 15.35 -21.86 -33.47
CA PHE A 56 14.48 -20.81 -33.99
C PHE A 56 15.21 -20.12 -35.15
N GLU A 57 14.57 -20.09 -36.31
CA GLU A 57 15.10 -19.43 -37.50
C GLU A 57 15.21 -17.92 -37.21
N GLU A 58 16.42 -17.37 -37.31
CA GLU A 58 16.64 -15.94 -37.21
C GLU A 58 15.91 -15.26 -38.39
N PRO A 59 14.97 -14.34 -38.16
CA PRO A 59 14.25 -13.71 -39.25
C PRO A 59 15.24 -12.92 -40.09
N LYS A 60 15.40 -13.34 -41.35
CA LYS A 60 16.22 -12.65 -42.34
C LYS A 60 15.59 -11.28 -42.60
N VAL A 61 16.16 -10.24 -41.99
CA VAL A 61 15.69 -8.86 -42.18
C VAL A 61 16.00 -8.45 -43.61
N ASP A 62 14.98 -8.46 -44.47
CA ASP A 62 15.06 -7.87 -45.80
C ASP A 62 15.13 -6.35 -45.65
N ARG A 63 16.34 -5.79 -45.80
CA ARG A 63 16.60 -4.34 -45.70
C ARG A 63 16.14 -3.55 -46.93
N SER A 64 15.42 -4.21 -47.85
CA SER A 64 14.85 -3.59 -49.04
C SER A 64 13.43 -3.05 -48.81
N ALA A 65 12.82 -3.32 -47.64
CA ALA A 65 11.51 -2.80 -47.30
C ALA A 65 11.58 -1.29 -46.97
N PRO A 66 10.66 -0.46 -47.51
CA PRO A 66 10.64 0.97 -47.22
C PRO A 66 10.46 1.22 -45.73
N LEU A 67 11.26 2.13 -45.17
CA LEU A 67 11.15 2.56 -43.79
C LEU A 67 9.82 3.32 -43.59
N ALA A 68 9.27 3.27 -42.38
CA ALA A 68 8.05 4.01 -42.03
C ALA A 68 8.17 5.54 -42.21
N SER A 69 9.37 6.06 -42.44
CA SER A 69 9.62 7.46 -42.81
C SER A 69 9.21 7.82 -44.25
N ASP A 70 8.98 6.83 -45.11
CA ASP A 70 8.71 7.03 -46.54
C ASP A 70 7.21 6.90 -46.89
N ALA A 71 6.33 6.78 -45.89
CA ALA A 71 4.88 6.75 -46.09
C ALA A 71 4.34 8.18 -46.39
N PRO A 72 3.46 8.35 -47.41
CA PRO A 72 2.87 9.65 -47.69
C PRO A 72 2.02 10.12 -46.50
N ALA A 73 2.27 11.34 -46.04
CA ALA A 73 1.57 11.96 -44.92
C ALA A 73 0.12 12.30 -45.29
N ASN A 74 -0.79 11.32 -45.17
CA ASN A 74 -2.20 11.60 -45.01
C ASN A 74 -2.47 11.86 -43.53
N TYR A 75 -2.68 13.14 -43.21
CA TYR A 75 -3.04 13.60 -41.88
C TYR A 75 -4.54 13.29 -41.64
N GLU A 76 -4.84 12.13 -41.07
CA GLU A 76 -6.07 11.95 -40.28
C GLU A 76 -5.74 12.21 -38.80
N PRO A 77 -6.49 13.08 -38.11
CA PRO A 77 -6.28 13.30 -36.69
C PRO A 77 -6.70 12.02 -35.96
N SER A 78 -5.74 11.30 -35.41
CA SER A 78 -6.01 10.21 -34.47
C SER A 78 -6.68 10.80 -33.23
N SER A 79 -7.98 10.55 -33.09
CA SER A 79 -8.66 10.73 -31.82
C SER A 79 -8.09 9.73 -30.83
N TYR A 80 -7.43 10.22 -29.78
CA TYR A 80 -7.19 9.42 -28.58
C TYR A 80 -8.55 9.00 -28.02
N ALA A 81 -8.86 7.70 -28.09
CA ALA A 81 -10.06 7.14 -27.49
C ALA A 81 -9.77 6.81 -26.02
N ASP A 82 -10.30 7.65 -25.13
CA ASP A 82 -10.31 7.46 -23.67
C ASP A 82 -11.53 6.61 -23.30
N GLU A 83 -11.48 5.31 -23.64
CA GLU A 83 -12.58 4.35 -23.38
C GLU A 83 -12.49 3.72 -21.97
N ASP A 84 -11.43 3.99 -21.21
CA ASP A 84 -11.18 3.33 -19.92
C ASP A 84 -11.91 4.00 -18.73
N TYR A 85 -12.59 5.14 -18.94
CA TYR A 85 -13.21 5.92 -17.85
C TYR A 85 -14.60 6.55 -18.14
N ALA A 86 -15.30 6.17 -19.21
CA ALA A 86 -16.65 6.72 -19.46
C ALA A 86 -17.73 5.99 -18.61
N PRO A 87 -18.64 6.71 -17.92
CA PRO A 87 -19.86 6.10 -17.40
C PRO A 87 -20.75 5.79 -18.60
N THR A 88 -21.07 4.52 -18.83
CA THR A 88 -21.93 4.07 -19.93
C THR A 88 -23.27 4.83 -19.94
N GLY A 89 -23.35 5.83 -20.80
CA GLY A 89 -24.54 6.62 -21.09
C GLY A 89 -24.96 6.40 -22.54
N ALA A 90 -26.05 5.64 -22.70
CA ALA A 90 -26.96 5.61 -23.85
C ALA A 90 -26.35 5.56 -25.27
N THR A 91 -26.13 4.34 -25.78
CA THR A 91 -26.10 4.08 -27.23
C THR A 91 -27.49 4.24 -27.86
N PRO A 92 -27.60 4.73 -29.11
CA PRO A 92 -28.89 4.90 -29.80
C PRO A 92 -29.58 3.54 -30.04
N VAL A 93 -30.90 3.51 -29.86
CA VAL A 93 -31.73 2.32 -30.05
C VAL A 93 -31.74 1.88 -31.52
N ALA A 94 -31.03 0.80 -31.82
CA ALA A 94 -31.28 -0.06 -32.98
C ALA A 94 -32.15 -1.26 -32.52
N PRO A 95 -33.11 -1.74 -33.36
CA PRO A 95 -34.20 -2.59 -32.89
C PRO A 95 -33.71 -3.95 -32.36
N ALA A 96 -34.33 -4.38 -31.27
CA ALA A 96 -34.02 -5.56 -30.48
C ALA A 96 -33.80 -6.82 -31.34
N THR A 97 -32.54 -7.23 -31.45
CA THR A 97 -32.15 -8.58 -31.83
C THR A 97 -31.88 -9.38 -30.56
N ALA A 98 -32.41 -10.61 -30.56
CA ALA A 98 -32.50 -11.49 -29.40
C ALA A 98 -31.17 -11.65 -28.65
N VAL A 99 -31.28 -11.74 -27.32
CA VAL A 99 -30.22 -12.20 -26.42
C VAL A 99 -29.77 -13.59 -26.90
N TYR A 100 -28.67 -13.65 -27.64
CA TYR A 100 -27.90 -14.88 -27.74
C TYR A 100 -27.16 -15.02 -26.41
N ALA A 101 -27.74 -15.78 -25.49
CA ALA A 101 -26.98 -16.35 -24.40
C ALA A 101 -25.95 -17.29 -25.04
N ASP A 102 -24.67 -16.96 -24.94
CA ASP A 102 -23.59 -17.85 -25.36
C ASP A 102 -23.73 -19.16 -24.56
N PRO A 103 -24.05 -20.30 -25.20
CA PRO A 103 -24.21 -21.57 -24.50
C PRO A 103 -22.89 -22.11 -23.92
N ASN A 104 -21.75 -21.49 -24.24
CA ASN A 104 -20.43 -21.82 -23.72
C ASN A 104 -19.91 -20.82 -22.68
N ALA A 105 -20.72 -19.88 -22.19
CA ALA A 105 -20.35 -19.05 -21.05
C ALA A 105 -20.15 -19.96 -19.83
N GLN A 106 -18.90 -20.33 -19.54
CA GLN A 106 -18.57 -21.09 -18.35
C GLN A 106 -18.91 -20.26 -17.14
N VAL A 107 -19.84 -20.76 -16.33
CA VAL A 107 -20.12 -20.21 -15.00
C VAL A 107 -18.85 -20.44 -14.19
N LEU A 108 -18.02 -19.41 -14.08
CA LEU A 108 -16.83 -19.42 -13.22
C LEU A 108 -17.31 -19.74 -11.81
N SER A 109 -16.70 -20.74 -11.16
CA SER A 109 -16.95 -20.96 -9.73
C SER A 109 -16.48 -19.74 -8.93
N ASP A 110 -17.02 -19.54 -7.74
CA ASP A 110 -16.62 -18.42 -6.87
C ASP A 110 -15.10 -18.39 -6.64
N GLU A 111 -14.45 -19.56 -6.59
CA GLU A 111 -13.00 -19.72 -6.50
C GLU A 111 -12.26 -19.28 -7.78
N GLN A 112 -12.84 -19.53 -8.96
CA GLN A 112 -12.27 -19.07 -10.23
C GLN A 112 -12.45 -17.57 -10.43
N VAL A 113 -13.57 -17.00 -9.96
CA VAL A 113 -13.76 -15.54 -9.92
C VAL A 113 -12.74 -14.89 -8.97
N GLU A 114 -12.47 -15.50 -7.82
CA GLU A 114 -11.43 -15.04 -6.90
C GLU A 114 -10.02 -15.18 -7.48
N GLN A 115 -9.72 -16.26 -8.19
CA GLN A 115 -8.43 -16.45 -8.88
C GLN A 115 -8.24 -15.47 -10.04
N VAL A 116 -9.25 -15.21 -10.86
CA VAL A 116 -9.17 -14.22 -11.94
C VAL A 116 -9.10 -12.80 -11.39
N ALA A 117 -9.77 -12.51 -10.27
CA ALA A 117 -9.61 -11.24 -9.56
C ALA A 117 -8.22 -11.09 -8.90
N ALA A 118 -7.64 -12.18 -8.38
CA ALA A 118 -6.30 -12.21 -7.84
C ALA A 118 -5.23 -12.07 -8.94
N VAL A 119 -5.44 -12.69 -10.09
CA VAL A 119 -4.59 -12.57 -11.28
C VAL A 119 -4.72 -11.17 -11.88
N GLY A 120 -5.92 -10.61 -12.04
CA GLY A 120 -6.13 -9.23 -12.50
C GLY A 120 -5.56 -8.18 -11.53
N ALA A 121 -5.58 -8.46 -10.21
CA ALA A 121 -4.90 -7.63 -9.21
C ALA A 121 -3.36 -7.74 -9.27
N ALA A 122 -2.83 -8.90 -9.68
CA ALA A 122 -1.40 -9.10 -9.94
C ALA A 122 -0.97 -8.53 -11.31
N GLU A 123 -1.88 -8.48 -12.29
CA GLU A 123 -1.60 -8.02 -13.66
C GLU A 123 -1.71 -6.49 -13.80
N GLY A 124 -2.42 -5.82 -12.88
CA GLY A 124 -2.38 -4.36 -12.69
C GLY A 124 -1.05 -3.81 -12.12
N ALA A 125 -0.09 -4.69 -11.82
CA ALA A 125 1.17 -4.37 -11.14
C ALA A 125 2.34 -4.05 -12.08
N LYS A 126 2.08 -3.43 -13.24
CA LYS A 126 3.13 -2.76 -14.04
C LYS A 126 3.05 -1.25 -13.92
N ARG A 127 2.84 -0.76 -12.70
CA ARG A 127 3.18 0.62 -12.37
C ARG A 127 4.71 0.69 -12.33
N GLY A 128 5.31 1.35 -13.32
CA GLY A 128 6.77 1.45 -13.44
C GLY A 128 7.40 2.25 -12.30
N THR A 129 7.91 3.44 -12.57
CA THR A 129 8.56 4.30 -11.55
C THR A 129 7.58 5.11 -10.68
N ILE A 130 6.27 5.02 -10.94
CA ILE A 130 5.24 5.76 -10.18
C ILE A 130 5.27 5.39 -8.70
N ASP A 131 5.35 4.12 -8.35
CA ASP A 131 5.37 3.70 -6.94
C ASP A 131 6.62 4.17 -6.20
N PHE A 132 7.75 4.26 -6.91
CA PHE A 132 8.96 4.86 -6.38
C PHE A 132 8.80 6.37 -6.18
N GLY A 133 8.17 7.07 -7.11
CA GLY A 133 7.83 8.49 -6.95
C GLY A 133 6.92 8.76 -5.75
N LEU A 134 5.93 7.89 -5.52
CA LEU A 134 5.04 7.96 -4.36
C LEU A 134 5.78 7.69 -3.04
N LEU A 135 6.71 6.73 -3.03
CA LEU A 135 7.60 6.52 -1.89
C LEU A 135 8.39 7.79 -1.61
N LEU A 136 9.05 8.36 -2.62
CA LEU A 136 9.90 9.52 -2.46
C LEU A 136 9.09 10.72 -1.93
N LEU A 137 7.94 11.00 -2.53
CA LEU A 137 7.02 12.04 -2.07
C LEU A 137 6.72 11.87 -0.57
N ARG A 138 6.42 10.64 -0.15
CA ARG A 138 6.07 10.35 1.23
C ARG A 138 7.26 10.49 2.18
N VAL A 139 8.42 9.95 1.80
CA VAL A 139 9.65 10.03 2.60
C VAL A 139 10.08 11.48 2.77
N VAL A 140 10.02 12.30 1.71
CA VAL A 140 10.39 13.73 1.80
C VAL A 140 9.44 14.48 2.73
N LEU A 141 8.12 14.30 2.57
CA LEU A 141 7.14 14.94 3.45
C LEU A 141 7.31 14.46 4.90
N ALA A 142 7.43 13.15 5.11
CA ALA A 142 7.63 12.56 6.42
C ALA A 142 8.93 13.02 7.08
N ALA A 143 10.03 13.08 6.33
CA ALA A 143 11.33 13.55 6.83
C ALA A 143 11.24 14.99 7.33
N TRP A 144 10.52 15.87 6.60
CA TRP A 144 10.29 17.24 7.06
C TRP A 144 9.48 17.27 8.36
N LEU A 145 8.34 16.57 8.43
CA LEU A 145 7.48 16.55 9.63
C LEU A 145 8.21 15.95 10.85
N LEU A 146 9.00 14.90 10.65
CA LEU A 146 9.82 14.31 11.70
C LEU A 146 10.91 15.27 12.15
N TYR A 147 11.62 15.90 11.22
CA TYR A 147 12.64 16.89 11.55
C TYR A 147 12.05 18.03 12.38
N ASP A 148 10.95 18.63 11.91
CA ASP A 148 10.28 19.75 12.57
C ASP A 148 9.86 19.38 14.01
N SER A 149 9.05 18.33 14.16
CA SER A 149 8.55 17.89 15.45
C SER A 149 9.65 17.45 16.42
N ILE A 150 10.66 16.71 15.97
CA ILE A 150 11.80 16.31 16.80
C ILE A 150 12.56 17.56 17.26
N THR A 151 12.84 18.52 16.39
CA THR A 151 13.53 19.76 16.79
C THR A 151 12.76 20.54 17.85
N VAL A 152 11.43 20.58 17.75
CA VAL A 152 10.57 21.25 18.74
C VAL A 152 10.53 20.51 20.08
N PHE A 153 10.35 19.18 20.08
CA PHE A 153 10.27 18.40 21.32
C PHE A 153 11.60 18.35 22.07
N PHE A 154 12.72 18.27 21.34
CA PHE A 154 14.05 18.17 21.96
C PHE A 154 14.74 19.52 22.14
N GLY A 155 14.16 20.63 21.68
CA GLY A 155 14.74 21.96 21.87
C GLY A 155 16.01 22.19 21.05
N VAL A 156 16.04 21.73 19.79
CA VAL A 156 17.24 21.82 18.94
C VAL A 156 17.29 23.17 18.23
N GLY A 157 18.32 23.96 18.53
CA GLY A 157 18.50 25.30 17.97
C GLY A 157 17.62 26.34 18.66
N ASP A 158 16.87 27.11 17.88
CA ASP A 158 15.87 28.08 18.35
C ASP A 158 14.46 27.48 18.45
N ARG A 159 14.24 26.27 17.93
CA ARG A 159 12.99 25.53 18.04
C ARG A 159 12.89 24.89 19.43
N SER A 160 11.78 25.11 20.13
CA SER A 160 11.40 24.40 21.35
C SER A 160 9.90 24.55 21.60
N LEU A 161 9.31 23.72 22.48
CA LEU A 161 7.91 23.88 22.89
C LEU A 161 7.62 25.30 23.42
N GLY A 162 8.52 25.85 24.25
CA GLY A 162 8.36 27.21 24.79
C GLY A 162 8.52 28.30 23.74
N ALA A 163 9.43 28.12 22.76
CA ALA A 163 9.55 29.05 21.63
C ALA A 163 8.28 29.03 20.77
N LEU A 164 7.76 27.84 20.47
CA LEU A 164 6.53 27.69 19.69
C LEU A 164 5.29 28.23 20.43
N GLU A 165 5.23 28.06 21.75
CA GLU A 165 4.20 28.69 22.60
C GLU A 165 4.26 30.22 22.51
N SER A 166 5.48 30.79 22.52
CA SER A 166 5.68 32.23 22.33
C SER A 166 5.26 32.70 20.93
N ASP A 167 5.57 31.94 19.89
CA ASP A 167 5.16 32.24 18.51
C ASP A 167 3.62 32.28 18.37
N PHE A 168 2.93 31.46 19.16
CA PHE A 168 1.47 31.42 19.24
C PHE A 168 0.86 32.40 20.24
N GLY A 169 1.63 33.32 20.83
CA GLY A 169 1.15 34.21 21.91
C GLY A 169 -0.05 35.10 21.56
N ALA A 170 -0.39 35.24 20.27
CA ALA A 170 -1.59 35.96 19.81
C ALA A 170 -2.87 35.10 19.79
N TYR A 171 -2.77 33.80 20.07
CA TYR A 171 -3.85 32.82 19.99
C TYR A 171 -4.50 32.56 21.34
N ALA A 172 -5.73 32.02 21.33
CA ALA A 172 -6.45 31.72 22.57
C ALA A 172 -5.79 30.61 23.40
N ASN A 173 -5.23 29.58 22.75
CA ASN A 173 -4.64 28.43 23.44
C ASN A 173 -3.21 28.13 22.94
N PRO A 174 -2.23 29.02 23.19
CA PRO A 174 -0.86 28.87 22.71
C PRO A 174 -0.17 27.63 23.27
N ASN A 175 -0.34 27.37 24.57
CA ASN A 175 0.21 26.20 25.25
C ASN A 175 -0.27 24.90 24.59
N LEU A 176 -1.58 24.76 24.39
CA LEU A 176 -2.17 23.58 23.77
C LEU A 176 -1.66 23.38 22.34
N LEU A 177 -1.65 24.44 21.54
CA LEU A 177 -1.19 24.38 20.14
C LEU A 177 0.29 24.00 20.03
N SER A 178 1.14 24.53 20.92
CA SER A 178 2.57 24.23 20.95
C SER A 178 2.87 22.76 21.22
N ILE A 179 1.95 22.02 21.86
CA ILE A 179 2.06 20.59 22.13
C ILE A 179 1.39 19.77 21.03
N VAL A 180 0.15 20.14 20.68
CA VAL A 180 -0.68 19.38 19.74
C VAL A 180 -0.07 19.35 18.34
N LEU A 181 0.42 20.48 17.83
CA LEU A 181 0.94 20.54 16.45
C LEU A 181 2.18 19.65 16.26
N PRO A 182 3.26 19.77 17.07
CA PRO A 182 4.39 18.86 16.95
C PRO A 182 4.00 17.40 17.16
N THR A 183 3.00 17.11 18.02
CA THR A 183 2.50 15.75 18.21
C THR A 183 1.82 15.20 16.96
N LEU A 184 0.99 16.01 16.29
CA LEU A 184 0.34 15.64 15.02
C LEU A 184 1.38 15.42 13.93
N GLU A 185 2.37 16.30 13.82
CA GLU A 185 3.47 16.18 12.84
C GLU A 185 4.32 14.94 13.10
N LEU A 186 4.66 14.64 14.35
CA LEU A 186 5.43 13.46 14.72
C LEU A 186 4.66 12.18 14.37
N ALA A 187 3.39 12.10 14.77
CA ALA A 187 2.53 10.95 14.46
C ALA A 187 2.39 10.77 12.95
N ALA A 188 2.07 11.85 12.22
CA ALA A 188 1.95 11.83 10.77
C ALA A 188 3.26 11.41 10.10
N GLY A 189 4.39 11.99 10.50
CA GLY A 189 5.71 11.69 9.96
C GLY A 189 6.11 10.24 10.13
N VAL A 190 5.92 9.65 11.32
CA VAL A 190 6.23 8.23 11.56
C VAL A 190 5.36 7.33 10.69
N PHE A 191 4.04 7.53 10.70
CA PHE A 191 3.12 6.68 9.95
C PHE A 191 3.30 6.82 8.44
N LEU A 192 3.57 8.04 7.94
CA LEU A 192 3.89 8.26 6.54
C LEU A 192 5.23 7.61 6.16
N LEU A 193 6.29 7.75 6.96
CA LEU A 193 7.60 7.20 6.63
C LEU A 193 7.54 5.69 6.35
N PHE A 194 6.82 4.95 7.20
CA PHE A 194 6.65 3.51 7.04
C PHE A 194 5.46 3.14 6.14
N GLY A 195 4.63 4.12 5.77
CA GLY A 195 3.42 3.92 5.00
C GLY A 195 2.42 3.01 5.72
N LEU A 196 2.12 3.30 6.99
CA LEU A 196 1.05 2.68 7.78
C LEU A 196 -0.13 3.65 7.88
N LEU A 197 -1.35 3.10 7.91
CA LEU A 197 -2.59 3.88 8.10
C LEU A 197 -2.57 5.16 7.24
N THR A 198 -2.12 5.05 6.00
CA THR A 198 -1.74 6.19 5.17
C THR A 198 -2.84 7.26 5.08
N PRO A 199 -4.14 6.93 4.93
CA PRO A 199 -5.15 7.97 4.86
C PRO A 199 -5.35 8.73 6.19
N ILE A 200 -5.09 8.10 7.33
CA ILE A 200 -5.13 8.76 8.64
C ILE A 200 -3.87 9.63 8.79
N ALA A 201 -2.70 9.07 8.48
CA ALA A 201 -1.43 9.78 8.59
C ALA A 201 -1.40 11.04 7.70
N ALA A 202 -1.90 10.93 6.47
CA ALA A 202 -2.03 12.05 5.55
C ALA A 202 -3.09 13.07 6.02
N ALA A 203 -4.16 12.65 6.69
CA ALA A 203 -5.12 13.56 7.29
C ALA A 203 -4.49 14.36 8.45
N LEU A 204 -3.72 13.70 9.33
CA LEU A 204 -2.98 14.36 10.40
C LEU A 204 -1.95 15.34 9.85
N ALA A 205 -1.18 14.94 8.84
CA ALA A 205 -0.25 15.82 8.14
C ALA A 205 -0.97 17.05 7.61
N THR A 206 -2.10 16.85 6.92
CA THR A 206 -2.90 17.94 6.34
C THR A 206 -3.43 18.90 7.40
N VAL A 207 -3.89 18.40 8.55
CA VAL A 207 -4.32 19.26 9.67
C VAL A 207 -3.17 20.13 10.16
N ALA A 208 -2.00 19.54 10.43
CA ALA A 208 -0.86 20.25 10.97
C ALA A 208 -0.27 21.27 9.97
N THR A 209 0.00 20.84 8.73
CA THR A 209 0.58 21.71 7.70
C THR A 209 -0.38 22.83 7.27
N SER A 210 -1.69 22.56 7.20
CA SER A 210 -2.67 23.61 6.90
C SER A 210 -2.76 24.64 8.02
N PHE A 211 -2.69 24.21 9.29
CA PHE A 211 -2.63 25.15 10.42
C PHE A 211 -1.39 26.04 10.31
N MET A 212 -0.21 25.45 10.09
CA MET A 212 1.04 26.20 9.97
C MET A 212 1.03 27.15 8.77
N PHE A 213 0.43 26.75 7.65
CA PHE A 213 0.21 27.65 6.52
C PHE A 213 -0.68 28.84 6.90
N LEU A 214 -1.80 28.60 7.58
CA LEU A 214 -2.70 29.65 8.02
C LEU A 214 -2.05 30.58 9.07
N HIS A 215 -1.19 30.06 9.92
CA HIS A 215 -0.35 30.85 10.83
C HIS A 215 0.58 31.79 10.05
N GLN A 216 1.24 31.32 9.00
CA GLN A 216 2.10 32.18 8.15
C GLN A 216 1.28 33.21 7.35
N VAL A 217 0.06 32.87 6.90
CA VAL A 217 -0.87 33.84 6.29
C VAL A 217 -1.23 34.93 7.30
N PHE A 218 -1.54 34.56 8.54
CA PHE A 218 -1.85 35.50 9.62
C PHE A 218 -0.68 36.46 9.92
N LEU A 219 0.55 35.93 9.96
CA LEU A 219 1.75 36.77 10.13
C LEU A 219 1.96 37.71 8.94
N ALA A 220 1.76 37.23 7.70
CA ALA A 220 1.90 38.03 6.49
C ALA A 220 0.97 39.24 6.41
N ASN A 221 -0.15 39.22 7.13
CA ASN A 221 -1.08 40.36 7.21
C ASN A 221 -0.62 41.43 8.21
N GLY A 222 0.25 41.09 9.17
CA GLY A 222 0.79 42.02 10.17
C GLY A 222 2.25 42.41 9.96
N GLU A 223 2.96 41.71 9.08
CA GLU A 223 4.37 41.95 8.76
C GLU A 223 4.55 42.28 7.28
N ALA A 224 5.71 42.83 6.91
CA ALA A 224 6.03 43.03 5.51
C ALA A 224 6.11 41.68 4.79
N PHE A 225 5.27 41.43 3.77
CA PHE A 225 5.23 40.16 3.02
C PHE A 225 6.61 39.59 2.64
N ALA A 226 7.58 40.46 2.35
CA ALA A 226 8.95 40.05 2.03
C ALA A 226 9.67 39.27 3.14
N SER A 227 9.39 39.54 4.43
CA SER A 227 10.02 38.85 5.57
C SER A 227 9.53 37.41 5.70
N VAL A 228 8.23 37.19 5.51
CA VAL A 228 7.58 35.88 5.69
C VAL A 228 7.41 35.09 4.39
N LYS A 229 7.78 35.66 3.24
CA LYS A 229 7.58 35.06 1.92
C LYS A 229 8.03 33.60 1.87
N ASN A 230 9.25 33.31 2.34
CA ASN A 230 9.85 31.99 2.21
C ASN A 230 9.14 30.95 3.10
N THR A 231 8.80 31.32 4.34
CA THR A 231 8.10 30.45 5.29
C THR A 231 6.64 30.23 4.87
N LEU A 232 6.00 31.26 4.30
CA LEU A 232 4.67 31.16 3.73
C LEU A 232 4.61 30.19 2.53
N PHE A 233 5.55 30.31 1.58
CA PHE A 233 5.60 29.38 0.44
C PHE A 233 5.95 27.95 0.88
N LEU A 234 6.86 27.79 1.83
CA LEU A 234 7.23 26.46 2.34
C LEU A 234 6.04 25.78 3.04
N SER A 235 5.37 26.48 3.95
CA SER A 235 4.19 25.95 4.65
C SER A 235 3.04 25.65 3.69
N GLY A 236 2.79 26.53 2.71
CA GLY A 236 1.80 26.29 1.67
C GLY A 236 2.14 25.08 0.78
N LEU A 237 3.42 24.91 0.43
CA LEU A 237 3.89 23.75 -0.32
C LEU A 237 3.69 22.46 0.49
N LEU A 238 4.03 22.44 1.77
CA LEU A 238 3.84 21.27 2.64
C LEU A 238 2.36 20.91 2.80
N ALA A 239 1.48 21.91 2.93
CA ALA A 239 0.04 21.71 2.95
C ALA A 239 -0.49 21.14 1.62
N ALA A 240 0.01 21.64 0.48
CA ALA A 240 -0.33 21.08 -0.82
C ALA A 240 0.16 19.63 -0.97
N LEU A 241 1.41 19.35 -0.57
CA LEU A 241 1.98 18.00 -0.63
C LEU A 241 1.21 17.01 0.25
N SER A 242 0.77 17.39 1.45
CA SER A 242 -0.03 16.50 2.30
C SER A 242 -1.39 16.16 1.68
N VAL A 243 -2.04 17.12 1.01
CA VAL A 243 -3.28 16.89 0.25
C VAL A 243 -3.02 15.98 -0.96
N VAL A 244 -1.91 16.16 -1.67
CA VAL A 244 -1.51 15.26 -2.78
C VAL A 244 -1.32 13.83 -2.27
N VAL A 245 -0.69 13.63 -1.11
CA VAL A 245 -0.53 12.29 -0.50
C VAL A 245 -1.89 11.66 -0.16
N GLN A 246 -2.88 12.47 0.24
CA GLN A 246 -4.23 11.99 0.55
C GLN A 246 -4.90 11.32 -0.67
N PHE A 247 -4.78 11.92 -1.86
CA PHE A 247 -5.40 11.41 -3.08
C PHE A 247 -4.56 10.37 -3.82
N THR A 248 -3.24 10.38 -3.64
CA THR A 248 -2.34 9.41 -4.29
C THR A 248 -2.25 8.08 -3.53
N GLY A 249 -2.58 8.06 -2.24
CA GLY A 249 -2.73 6.85 -1.44
C GLY A 249 -1.40 6.19 -1.01
N PRO A 250 -1.46 4.95 -0.49
CA PRO A 250 -0.32 4.25 0.09
C PRO A 250 0.72 3.75 -0.93
N GLY A 251 0.46 3.70 -2.23
CA GLY A 251 1.42 3.12 -3.20
C GLY A 251 1.73 1.64 -2.94
N ILE A 252 2.52 1.01 -3.81
CA ILE A 252 2.89 -0.42 -3.65
C ILE A 252 4.01 -0.62 -2.62
N ILE A 253 4.92 0.35 -2.48
CA ILE A 253 6.06 0.28 -1.55
C ILE A 253 5.66 0.84 -0.19
N SER A 254 4.70 0.19 0.47
CA SER A 254 4.11 0.63 1.73
C SER A 254 3.66 -0.56 2.57
N LEU A 255 3.74 -0.45 3.89
CA LEU A 255 3.29 -1.54 4.76
C LEU A 255 1.75 -1.66 4.81
N ASP A 256 1.02 -0.60 4.43
CA ASP A 256 -0.45 -0.56 4.33
C ASP A 256 -1.02 -1.11 3.00
N THR A 257 -0.17 -1.53 2.05
CA THR A 257 -0.61 -2.01 0.72
C THR A 257 -1.47 -3.29 0.80
N SER A 258 -1.36 -4.08 1.87
CA SER A 258 -2.12 -5.32 2.04
C SER A 258 -3.56 -5.12 2.53
N ARG A 259 -4.00 -3.89 2.82
CA ARG A 259 -5.32 -3.61 3.39
C ARG A 259 -6.36 -3.34 2.30
N SER A 260 -7.58 -3.88 2.43
CA SER A 260 -8.67 -3.72 1.45
C SER A 260 -9.05 -2.27 1.13
N TRP A 261 -8.69 -1.30 1.98
CA TRP A 261 -8.93 0.12 1.73
C TRP A 261 -8.04 0.67 0.59
N ALA A 262 -6.92 0.00 0.29
CA ALA A 262 -6.06 0.33 -0.85
C ALA A 262 -6.64 -0.16 -2.20
N ARG A 263 -7.55 -1.14 -2.20
CA ARG A 263 -8.11 -1.74 -3.43
C ARG A 263 -9.35 -1.03 -3.97
N ARG A 264 -10.04 -0.21 -3.16
CA ARG A 264 -11.23 0.57 -3.56
C ARG A 264 -11.24 1.98 -2.93
N PRO A 265 -10.32 2.88 -3.34
CA PRO A 265 -10.05 4.14 -2.64
C PRO A 265 -11.07 5.27 -2.85
N LEU A 266 -12.05 5.11 -3.75
CA LEU A 266 -12.83 6.25 -4.25
C LEU A 266 -13.71 6.94 -3.19
N ALA A 267 -14.34 6.22 -2.27
CA ALA A 267 -15.21 6.86 -1.26
C ALA A 267 -14.46 7.24 0.03
N SER A 268 -13.50 6.42 0.46
CA SER A 268 -12.82 6.61 1.73
C SER A 268 -11.86 7.80 1.71
N SER A 269 -11.17 8.05 0.59
CA SER A 269 -10.25 9.18 0.46
C SER A 269 -10.95 10.52 0.67
N TRP A 270 -12.14 10.70 0.05
CA TRP A 270 -12.94 11.91 0.23
C TRP A 270 -13.38 12.12 1.67
N PHE A 271 -13.78 11.05 2.36
CA PHE A 271 -14.11 11.14 3.79
C PHE A 271 -12.95 11.67 4.63
N PHE A 272 -11.73 11.15 4.41
CA PHE A 272 -10.56 11.62 5.17
C PHE A 272 -10.13 13.04 4.81
N VAL A 273 -10.24 13.45 3.54
CA VAL A 273 -10.01 14.85 3.15
C VAL A 273 -10.97 15.76 3.88
N LEU A 274 -12.27 15.44 3.88
CA LEU A 274 -13.28 16.23 4.58
C LEU A 274 -13.04 16.25 6.09
N ALA A 275 -12.65 15.11 6.67
CA ALA A 275 -12.29 15.03 8.08
C ALA A 275 -11.03 15.86 8.41
N ALA A 276 -10.03 15.87 7.53
CA ALA A 276 -8.83 16.69 7.69
C ALA A 276 -9.15 18.18 7.59
N ILE A 277 -9.96 18.59 6.62
CA ILE A 277 -10.43 19.97 6.49
C ILE A 277 -11.22 20.38 7.75
N ALA A 278 -12.17 19.54 8.19
CA ALA A 278 -12.92 19.79 9.42
C ALA A 278 -12.01 19.88 10.64
N GLY A 279 -10.99 19.02 10.74
CA GLY A 279 -9.99 19.03 11.80
C GLY A 279 -9.15 20.31 11.79
N ALA A 280 -8.68 20.76 10.63
CA ALA A 280 -7.92 22.00 10.48
C ALA A 280 -8.76 23.23 10.86
N VAL A 281 -10.02 23.28 10.40
CA VAL A 281 -10.97 24.35 10.75
C VAL A 281 -11.27 24.35 12.24
N ALA A 282 -11.52 23.18 12.83
CA ALA A 282 -11.76 23.06 14.28
C ALA A 282 -10.53 23.49 15.09
N LEU A 283 -9.34 23.03 14.70
CA LEU A 283 -8.09 23.39 15.38
C LEU A 283 -7.83 24.90 15.29
N TRP A 284 -8.10 25.52 14.14
CA TRP A 284 -7.99 26.97 14.01
C TRP A 284 -9.03 27.70 14.87
N TRP A 285 -10.30 27.29 14.79
CA TRP A 285 -11.39 27.96 15.50
C TRP A 285 -11.24 27.88 17.02
N PHE A 286 -10.89 26.71 17.56
CA PHE A 286 -10.76 26.50 19.00
C PHE A 286 -9.35 26.77 19.54
N GLY A 287 -8.31 26.54 18.74
CA GLY A 287 -6.93 26.77 19.14
C GLY A 287 -6.50 28.22 18.96
N ALA A 288 -6.60 28.72 17.72
CA ALA A 288 -6.20 30.08 17.39
C ALA A 288 -7.25 31.11 17.83
N ALA A 289 -8.52 30.85 17.52
CA ALA A 289 -9.68 31.70 17.82
C ALA A 289 -9.55 33.15 17.31
N VAL A 290 -8.80 33.35 16.23
CA VAL A 290 -8.61 34.64 15.55
C VAL A 290 -8.92 34.51 14.05
N ASN A 291 -9.16 35.64 13.37
CA ASN A 291 -9.33 35.64 11.93
C ASN A 291 -7.97 35.47 11.23
N PRO A 292 -7.74 34.45 10.38
CA PRO A 292 -6.45 34.26 9.71
C PRO A 292 -6.11 35.37 8.71
N ILE A 293 -7.11 36.08 8.21
CA ILE A 293 -6.95 37.08 7.13
C ILE A 293 -6.87 38.52 7.71
N GLN A 294 -7.27 38.71 8.96
CA GLN A 294 -7.31 40.02 9.60
C GLN A 294 -6.63 39.91 10.95
N ARG A 295 -5.45 40.55 11.05
CA ARG A 295 -4.69 40.69 12.29
C ARG A 295 -4.96 42.04 12.93
#